data_AF-A0A9Q6LK20-F1
#
_entry.id   AF-A0A9Q6LK20-F1
#
_cell.length_a   1.000
_cell.length_b   1.000
_cell.length_c   1.000
_cell.angle_alpha   90.00
_cell.angle_beta   90.00
_cell.angle_gamma   90.00
#
_symmetry.space_group_name_H-M   'P 1'
#
loop_
_entity.id
_entity.type
_entity.pdbx_description
1 polymer ?
#
loop_
_entity_poly.entity_id
_entity_poly.type
_entity_poly.pdbx_seq_one_letter_code
_entity_poly.pdbx_strand_id
1 'polypeptide(L)'
;MNVENTGIVTELMNNTLQKLLPKIPTSKSDITGHLSKNLKQLMLQADVDSSELSQHTNLTISTINRLRSGSSSVNPTVTTLIPIANYFGVSIESLI
;
A
#
# COMPACT_ATOMS: atom_id res chain seq x y z
N MET A 1 11.67 40.66 -24.36
CA MET A 1 11.97 39.30 -24.84
C MET A 1 12.54 38.53 -23.66
N ASN A 2 11.69 37.80 -22.90
CA ASN A 2 12.11 37.02 -21.72
C ASN A 2 11.11 35.89 -21.43
N VAL A 3 10.75 35.12 -22.46
CA VAL A 3 9.74 34.04 -22.35
C VAL A 3 10.36 32.65 -22.11
N GLU A 4 11.69 32.53 -22.18
CA GLU A 4 12.39 31.23 -22.09
C GLU A 4 12.86 30.90 -20.66
N ASN A 5 13.11 31.91 -19.82
CA ASN A 5 13.60 31.68 -18.45
C ASN A 5 12.52 31.08 -17.53
N THR A 6 11.24 31.34 -17.79
CA THR A 6 10.14 30.84 -16.95
C THR A 6 9.91 29.33 -17.14
N GLY A 7 10.16 28.80 -18.34
CA GLY A 7 9.99 27.37 -18.64
C GLY A 7 11.02 26.50 -17.91
N ILE A 8 12.29 26.89 -17.97
CA ILE A 8 13.41 26.19 -17.30
C ILE A 8 13.21 26.16 -15.78
N VAL A 9 12.80 27.28 -15.18
CA VAL A 9 12.57 27.36 -13.73
C VAL A 9 11.39 26.46 -13.33
N THR A 10 10.35 26.38 -14.15
CA THR A 10 9.19 25.52 -13.88
C THR A 10 9.54 24.04 -13.95
N GLU A 11 10.32 23.64 -14.96
CA GLU A 11 10.73 22.25 -15.16
C GLU A 11 11.76 21.80 -14.11
N LEU A 12 12.72 22.66 -13.76
CA LEU A 12 13.69 22.41 -12.69
C LEU A 12 13.00 22.32 -11.32
N MET A 13 12.02 23.21 -11.06
CA MET A 13 11.22 23.15 -9.84
C MET A 13 10.43 21.84 -9.78
N ASN A 14 9.78 21.41 -10.87
CA ASN A 14 9.01 20.18 -10.89
C ASN A 14 9.89 18.94 -10.65
N ASN A 15 11.02 18.83 -11.34
CA ASN A 15 11.96 17.71 -11.16
C ASN A 15 12.55 17.65 -9.74
N THR A 16 12.80 18.81 -9.14
CA THR A 16 13.33 18.89 -7.77
C THR A 16 12.26 18.54 -6.73
N LEU A 17 11.02 19.02 -6.91
CA LEU A 17 9.89 18.68 -6.04
C LEU A 17 9.57 17.19 -6.09
N GLN A 18 9.55 16.57 -7.27
CA GLN A 18 9.32 15.12 -7.42
C GLN A 18 10.38 14.26 -6.72
N LYS A 19 11.60 14.78 -6.55
CA LYS A 19 12.72 14.08 -5.92
C LYS A 19 12.80 14.28 -4.41
N LEU A 20 12.24 15.38 -3.90
CA LEU A 20 12.26 15.75 -2.48
C LEU A 20 10.98 15.37 -1.73
N LEU A 21 9.86 15.16 -2.43
CA LEU A 21 8.67 14.58 -1.82
C LEU A 21 8.99 13.14 -1.41
N PRO A 22 8.69 12.71 -0.17
CA PRO A 22 8.64 11.28 0.13
C PRO A 22 7.72 10.64 -0.91
N LYS A 23 8.04 9.41 -1.37
CA LYS A 23 7.11 8.61 -2.17
C LYS A 23 5.89 8.27 -1.30
N ILE A 24 5.02 9.24 -1.13
CA ILE A 24 3.66 9.02 -0.69
C ILE A 24 3.05 8.16 -1.80
N PRO A 25 2.32 7.08 -1.51
CA PRO A 25 1.62 6.31 -2.53
C PRO A 25 0.60 7.22 -3.23
N THR A 26 1.01 7.90 -4.30
CA THR A 26 0.19 8.91 -5.00
C THR A 26 -0.76 8.28 -6.01
N SER A 27 -0.60 6.99 -6.31
CA SER A 27 -1.46 6.22 -7.21
C SER A 27 -2.07 5.00 -6.51
N LYS A 28 -3.31 4.66 -6.88
CA LYS A 28 -4.03 3.46 -6.43
C LYS A 28 -3.23 2.16 -6.66
N SER A 29 -2.42 2.12 -7.72
CA SER A 29 -1.50 1.00 -8.00
C SER A 29 -0.49 0.80 -6.88
N ASP A 30 -0.01 1.90 -6.30
CA ASP A 30 1.08 1.90 -5.34
C ASP A 30 0.57 1.43 -3.97
N ILE A 31 -0.61 1.88 -3.57
CA ILE A 31 -1.31 1.44 -2.35
C ILE A 31 -1.54 -0.08 -2.38
N THR A 32 -2.04 -0.60 -3.50
CA THR A 32 -2.31 -2.04 -3.64
C THR A 32 -1.01 -2.85 -3.61
N GLY A 33 0.04 -2.32 -4.24
CA GLY A 33 1.37 -2.93 -4.24
C GLY A 33 1.97 -3.00 -2.84
N HIS A 34 1.98 -1.90 -2.10
CA HIS A 34 2.48 -1.84 -0.73
C HIS A 34 1.70 -2.76 0.21
N LEU A 35 0.37 -2.75 0.14
CA LEU A 35 -0.46 -3.67 0.93
C LEU A 35 -0.09 -5.13 0.72
N SER A 36 0.00 -5.56 -0.53
CA SER A 36 0.31 -6.95 -0.84
C SER A 36 1.69 -7.35 -0.33
N LYS A 37 2.66 -6.44 -0.38
CA LYS A 37 4.04 -6.65 0.08
C LYS A 37 4.07 -6.73 1.60
N ASN A 38 3.50 -5.74 2.28
CA ASN A 38 3.51 -5.65 3.74
C ASN A 38 2.76 -6.84 4.36
N LEU A 39 1.60 -7.21 3.80
CA LEU A 39 0.85 -8.39 4.25
C LEU A 39 1.67 -9.69 4.10
N LYS A 40 2.38 -9.89 2.97
CA LYS A 40 3.26 -11.06 2.81
C LYS A 40 4.36 -11.09 3.87
N GLN A 41 4.97 -9.94 4.17
CA GLN A 41 6.04 -9.88 5.16
C GLN A 41 5.53 -10.18 6.56
N LEU A 42 4.39 -9.62 6.96
CA LEU A 42 3.76 -9.89 8.26
C LEU A 42 3.40 -11.38 8.41
N MET A 43 2.79 -11.98 7.39
CA MET A 43 2.48 -13.41 7.37
C MET A 43 3.73 -14.28 7.49
N LEU A 44 4.81 -13.93 6.77
CA LEU A 44 6.08 -14.66 6.84
C LEU A 44 6.75 -14.53 8.22
N GLN A 45 6.72 -13.34 8.83
CA GLN A 45 7.33 -13.08 10.14
C GLN A 45 6.59 -13.78 11.27
N ALA A 46 5.27 -13.91 11.14
CA ALA A 46 4.43 -14.60 12.12
C ALA A 46 4.35 -16.12 11.90
N ASP A 47 4.87 -16.64 10.78
CA ASP A 47 4.70 -18.03 10.31
C ASP A 47 3.22 -18.44 10.15
N VAL A 48 2.42 -17.53 9.60
CA VAL A 48 0.96 -17.66 9.48
C VAL A 48 0.55 -17.79 8.02
N ASP A 49 -0.30 -18.76 7.71
CA ASP A 49 -0.86 -18.93 6.38
C ASP A 49 -2.24 -18.26 6.21
N SER A 50 -2.79 -18.30 4.98
CA SER A 50 -4.09 -17.67 4.69
C SER A 50 -5.27 -18.33 5.42
N SER A 51 -5.15 -19.62 5.80
CA SER A 51 -6.19 -20.35 6.50
C SER A 51 -6.24 -19.93 7.97
N GLU A 52 -5.09 -19.89 8.63
CA GLU A 52 -4.98 -19.42 10.00
C GLU A 52 -5.42 -17.95 10.11
N LEU A 53 -4.89 -17.07 9.26
CA LEU A 53 -5.30 -15.67 9.25
C LEU A 53 -6.81 -15.50 9.04
N SER A 54 -7.44 -16.36 8.22
CA SER A 54 -8.89 -16.37 8.00
C SER A 54 -9.67 -16.67 9.28
N GLN A 55 -9.22 -17.66 10.06
CA GLN A 55 -9.87 -18.08 11.30
C GLN A 55 -9.83 -16.97 12.38
N HIS A 56 -8.77 -16.17 12.39
CA HIS A 56 -8.59 -15.11 13.39
C HIS A 56 -9.18 -13.75 12.99
N THR A 57 -9.29 -13.47 11.69
CA THR A 57 -9.76 -12.16 11.19
C THR A 57 -11.22 -12.13 10.75
N ASN A 58 -11.89 -13.30 10.71
CA ASN A 58 -13.21 -13.48 10.09
C ASN A 58 -13.27 -13.05 8.60
N LEU A 59 -12.12 -12.91 7.94
CA LEU A 59 -12.04 -12.71 6.50
C LEU A 59 -11.97 -14.05 5.82
N THR A 60 -12.57 -14.17 4.62
CA THR A 60 -12.43 -15.41 3.85
C THR A 60 -10.99 -15.60 3.36
N ILE A 61 -10.56 -16.86 3.23
CA ILE A 61 -9.27 -17.22 2.60
C ILE A 61 -9.14 -16.58 1.22
N SER A 62 -10.23 -16.50 0.45
CA SER A 62 -10.26 -15.84 -0.86
C SER A 62 -9.95 -14.34 -0.76
N THR A 63 -10.55 -13.64 0.20
CA THR A 63 -10.25 -12.22 0.47
C THR A 63 -8.78 -12.03 0.80
N ILE A 64 -8.23 -12.83 1.71
CA ILE A 64 -6.81 -12.78 2.11
C ILE A 64 -5.89 -13.03 0.90
N ASN A 65 -6.18 -14.06 0.11
CA ASN A 65 -5.39 -14.38 -1.08
C ASN A 65 -5.45 -13.27 -2.14
N ARG A 66 -6.59 -12.58 -2.31
CA ARG A 66 -6.70 -11.43 -3.21
C ARG A 66 -5.88 -10.23 -2.73
N LEU A 67 -5.90 -9.94 -1.42
CA LEU A 67 -5.08 -8.89 -0.82
C LEU A 67 -3.59 -9.20 -0.97
N ARG A 68 -3.22 -10.45 -0.70
CA ARG A 68 -1.84 -10.95 -0.81
C ARG A 68 -1.34 -10.99 -2.25
N SER A 69 -2.19 -11.27 -3.23
CA SER A 69 -1.77 -11.28 -4.64
C SER A 69 -1.56 -9.88 -5.21
N GLY A 70 -2.07 -8.83 -4.54
CA GLY A 70 -1.96 -7.45 -5.02
C GLY A 70 -2.75 -7.21 -6.30
N SER A 71 -3.82 -7.98 -6.54
CA SER A 71 -4.65 -7.80 -7.74
C SER A 71 -5.20 -6.37 -7.78
N SER A 72 -4.99 -5.66 -8.89
CA SER A 72 -5.42 -4.27 -9.14
C SER A 72 -6.94 -4.07 -9.04
N SER A 73 -7.70 -5.17 -8.99
CA SER A 73 -9.16 -5.21 -8.79
C SER A 73 -9.58 -5.15 -7.32
N VAL A 74 -8.63 -5.17 -6.39
CA VAL A 74 -8.92 -5.14 -4.94
C VAL A 74 -8.90 -3.70 -4.48
N ASN A 75 -10.02 -3.24 -3.94
CA ASN A 75 -10.10 -1.99 -3.19
C ASN A 75 -10.44 -2.35 -1.74
N PRO A 76 -9.43 -2.67 -0.90
CA PRO A 76 -9.68 -3.04 0.47
C PRO A 76 -10.34 -1.86 1.19
N THR A 77 -11.46 -2.13 1.85
CA THR A 77 -12.06 -1.14 2.73
C THR A 77 -11.30 -1.12 4.06
N VAL A 78 -11.38 0.00 4.77
CA VAL A 78 -10.85 0.11 6.15
C VAL A 78 -11.39 -1.04 7.03
N THR A 79 -12.66 -1.40 6.87
CA THR A 79 -13.30 -2.53 7.57
C THR A 79 -12.62 -3.88 7.28
N THR A 80 -12.01 -4.05 6.11
CA THR A 80 -11.23 -5.25 5.75
C THR A 80 -9.83 -5.19 6.35
N LEU A 81 -9.23 -3.99 6.44
CA LEU A 81 -7.85 -3.81 6.92
C LEU A 81 -7.74 -3.85 8.46
N ILE A 82 -8.73 -3.33 9.19
CA ILE A 82 -8.75 -3.32 10.67
C ILE A 82 -8.47 -4.70 11.28
N PRO A 83 -9.20 -5.79 10.93
CA PRO A 83 -8.96 -7.08 11.58
C PRO A 83 -7.57 -7.65 11.28
N ILE A 84 -7.02 -7.38 10.09
CA ILE A 84 -5.64 -7.76 9.74
C ILE A 84 -4.64 -6.97 10.58
N ALA A 85 -4.82 -5.66 10.68
CA ALA A 85 -3.97 -4.78 11.48
C ALA A 85 -3.94 -5.20 12.95
N ASN A 86 -5.13 -5.47 13.51
CA ASN A 86 -5.29 -5.93 14.88
C ASN A 86 -4.64 -7.31 15.11
N TYR A 87 -4.78 -8.25 14.18
CA TYR A 87 -4.16 -9.57 14.28
C TYR A 87 -2.63 -9.48 14.39
N PHE A 88 -2.00 -8.63 13.58
CA PHE A 88 -0.55 -8.43 13.60
C PHE A 88 -0.08 -7.38 14.62
N GLY A 89 -0.99 -6.71 15.33
CA GLY A 89 -0.65 -5.65 16.29
C GLY A 89 -0.02 -4.41 15.64
N VAL A 90 -0.36 -4.12 14.38
CA VAL A 90 0.17 -2.98 13.61
C VAL A 90 -0.90 -1.93 13.32
N SER A 91 -0.48 -0.74 12.92
CA SER A 91 -1.40 0.29 12.42
C SER A 91 -1.83 -0.01 10.97
N ILE A 92 -2.96 0.56 10.53
CA ILE A 92 -3.39 0.46 9.12
C ILE A 92 -2.36 1.13 8.19
N GLU A 93 -1.72 2.20 8.63
CA GLU A 93 -0.65 2.88 7.88
C GLU A 93 0.57 1.98 7.65
N SER A 94 0.86 1.07 8.58
CA SER A 94 1.93 0.09 8.40
C SER A 94 1.58 -1.00 7.38
N LEU A 95 0.30 -1.14 7.04
CA LEU A 95 -0.16 -2.04 5.99
C LEU A 95 -0.08 -1.41 4.60
N ILE A 96 -0.29 -0.10 4.40
CA ILE A 96 -0.47 0.54 3.08
C ILE A 96 0.61 1.55 2.66
#